data_AF-A0A1B1U662-F1
#
_entry.id   AF-A0A1B1U662-F1
#
_cell.length_a   1.000
_cell.length_b   1.000
_cell.length_c   1.000
_cell.angle_alpha   90.00
_cell.angle_beta   90.00
_cell.angle_gamma   90.00
#
_symmetry.space_group_name_H-M   'P 1'
#
loop_
_entity.id
_entity.type
_entity.pdbx_description
1 polymer ?
#
loop_
_entity_poly.entity_id
_entity_poly.type
_entity_poly.pdbx_seq_one_letter_code
_entity_poly.pdbx_strand_id
1 'polypeptide(L)'
;MNYIGSKYKLYAFLEETIESTLSHAGSKSLKESVFCDVFAGTGAVGKLFKNKTKQVIANDWEYYSFVLNQNYIGNHAEFADVHCLFEELQSDTSTPIIEGKIYQHYCLGTHGTRQYFSDYNGAKIDAIRQKIELWYRQGKITEAIYYHLLASLLDDGHF
;
A
#
# COMPACT_ATOMS: atom_id res chain seq x y z
N MET A 1 -6.24 -5.47 1.40
CA MET A 1 -5.51 -6.53 0.66
C MET A 1 -5.44 -7.81 1.46
N ASN A 2 -5.99 -8.88 0.90
CA ASN A 2 -5.75 -10.23 1.37
C ASN A 2 -4.29 -10.61 1.06
N TYR A 3 -3.52 -10.89 2.11
CA TYR A 3 -2.10 -11.25 1.99
C TYR A 3 -1.86 -12.62 2.58
N ILE A 4 -1.29 -13.53 1.79
CA ILE A 4 -0.94 -14.88 2.25
C ILE A 4 0.09 -14.75 3.37
N GLY A 5 -0.21 -15.36 4.53
CA GLY A 5 0.64 -15.27 5.71
C GLY A 5 0.44 -13.99 6.54
N SER A 6 -0.61 -13.21 6.29
CA SER A 6 -0.95 -12.05 7.13
C SER A 6 -1.12 -12.43 8.60
N LYS A 7 -0.60 -11.59 9.49
CA LYS A 7 -0.52 -11.83 10.94
C LYS A 7 -1.71 -11.28 11.72
N TYR A 8 -2.81 -10.86 11.08
CA TYR A 8 -4.01 -10.33 11.75
C TYR A 8 -4.51 -11.22 12.90
N LYS A 9 -4.54 -12.54 12.71
CA LYS A 9 -4.98 -13.50 13.74
C LYS A 9 -4.04 -13.60 14.95
N LEU A 10 -2.83 -13.06 14.84
CA LEU A 10 -1.77 -13.14 15.85
C LEU A 10 -1.54 -11.80 16.57
N TYR A 11 -2.39 -10.79 16.35
CA TYR A 11 -2.19 -9.46 16.93
C TYR A 11 -2.08 -9.51 18.46
N ALA A 12 -3.10 -10.06 19.14
CA ALA A 12 -3.09 -10.16 20.60
C ALA A 12 -1.83 -10.89 21.12
N PHE A 13 -1.50 -12.03 20.52
CA PHE A 13 -0.30 -12.78 20.86
C PHE A 13 0.99 -11.97 20.69
N LEU A 14 1.14 -11.25 19.58
CA LEU A 14 2.33 -10.42 19.32
C LEU A 14 2.46 -9.30 20.34
N GLU A 15 1.37 -8.58 20.62
CA GLU A 15 1.38 -7.50 21.61
C GLU A 15 1.75 -8.02 22.99
N GLU A 16 1.04 -9.03 23.49
CA GLU A 16 1.27 -9.61 24.81
C GLU A 16 2.69 -10.15 24.95
N THR A 17 3.17 -10.88 23.94
CA THR A 17 4.51 -11.49 23.98
C THR A 17 5.60 -10.41 23.96
N ILE A 18 5.48 -9.38 23.12
CA ILE A 18 6.49 -8.33 23.02
C ILE A 18 6.51 -7.48 24.30
N GLU A 19 5.35 -7.05 24.80
CA GLU A 19 5.26 -6.28 26.05
C GLU A 19 5.81 -7.06 27.24
N SER A 20 5.41 -8.33 27.36
CA SER A 20 5.94 -9.24 28.39
C SER A 20 7.45 -9.38 28.29
N THR A 21 7.99 -9.61 27.09
CA THR A 21 9.45 -9.76 26.89
C THR A 21 10.21 -8.50 27.30
N LEU A 22 9.72 -7.32 26.93
CA LEU A 22 10.34 -6.04 27.33
C LEU A 22 10.30 -5.84 28.85
N SER A 23 9.18 -6.16 29.49
CA SER A 23 9.00 -6.05 30.94
C SER A 23 9.96 -6.97 31.69
N HIS A 24 10.02 -8.26 31.31
CA HIS A 24 10.92 -9.23 31.95
C HIS A 24 12.40 -8.87 31.78
N ALA A 25 12.76 -8.25 30.66
CA ALA A 25 14.12 -7.77 30.40
C ALA A 25 14.45 -6.43 31.09
N GLY A 26 13.51 -5.81 31.80
CA GLY A 26 13.68 -4.46 32.37
C GLY A 26 13.99 -3.39 31.32
N SER A 27 13.53 -3.61 30.08
CA SER A 27 13.78 -2.75 28.93
C SER A 27 12.80 -1.57 28.89
N LYS A 28 13.07 -0.61 28.01
CA LYS A 28 12.17 0.52 27.75
C LYS A 28 10.79 0.02 27.32
N SER A 29 9.75 0.79 27.65
CA SER A 29 8.39 0.52 27.17
C SER A 29 8.32 0.62 25.64
N LEU A 30 7.27 0.05 25.04
CA LEU A 30 7.03 0.18 23.59
C LEU A 30 6.99 1.65 23.16
N LYS A 31 6.32 2.50 23.93
CA LYS A 31 6.17 3.95 23.65
C LYS A 31 7.49 4.69 23.54
N GLU A 32 8.54 4.21 24.18
CA GLU A 32 9.89 4.81 24.17
C GLU A 32 10.83 4.11 23.17
N SER A 33 10.36 3.03 22.55
CA SER A 33 11.13 2.16 21.68
C SER A 33 10.84 2.43 20.21
N VAL A 34 11.86 2.21 19.38
CA VAL A 34 11.71 2.16 17.91
C VAL A 34 11.41 0.73 17.52
N PHE A 35 10.30 0.50 16.83
CA PHE A 35 9.88 -0.82 16.38
C PHE A 35 10.31 -1.05 14.94
N CYS A 36 11.02 -2.14 14.67
CA CYS A 36 11.55 -2.46 13.36
C CYS A 36 10.85 -3.70 12.78
N ASP A 37 9.97 -3.49 11.81
CA ASP A 37 9.30 -4.53 11.03
C ASP A 37 10.13 -4.82 9.76
N VAL A 38 11.14 -5.68 9.89
CA VAL A 38 12.14 -5.93 8.82
C VAL A 38 11.60 -6.72 7.62
N PHE A 39 10.40 -7.31 7.75
CA PHE A 39 9.67 -8.05 6.72
C PHE A 39 8.19 -7.64 6.72
N ALA A 40 7.95 -6.36 6.46
CA ALA A 40 6.68 -5.71 6.75
C ALA A 40 5.51 -6.23 5.90
N GLY A 41 5.75 -6.76 4.69
CA GLY A 41 4.70 -7.15 3.76
C GLY A 41 3.65 -6.06 3.59
N THR A 42 2.38 -6.39 3.72
CA THR A 42 1.28 -5.40 3.62
C THR A 42 1.16 -4.44 4.82
N GLY A 43 2.12 -4.46 5.74
CA GLY A 43 2.20 -3.56 6.89
C GLY A 43 1.26 -3.93 8.04
N ALA A 44 0.78 -5.17 8.11
CA ALA A 44 -0.13 -5.61 9.17
C ALA A 44 0.46 -5.38 10.57
N VAL A 45 1.68 -5.86 10.81
CA VAL A 45 2.36 -5.72 12.11
C VAL A 45 2.79 -4.28 12.36
N GLY A 46 3.44 -3.62 11.40
CA GLY A 46 3.77 -2.19 11.52
C GLY A 46 2.56 -1.29 11.84
N LYS A 47 1.39 -1.53 11.22
CA LYS A 47 0.13 -0.82 11.55
C LYS A 47 -0.31 -1.05 12.99
N LEU A 48 -0.21 -2.30 13.48
CA LEU A 48 -0.59 -2.65 14.86
C LEU A 48 0.21 -1.82 15.88
N PHE A 49 1.50 -1.60 15.62
CA PHE A 49 2.42 -0.91 16.53
C PHE A 49 2.59 0.59 16.25
N LYS A 50 2.03 1.12 15.16
CA LYS A 50 2.14 2.53 14.73
C LYS A 50 1.83 3.53 15.85
N ASN A 51 0.75 3.31 16.60
CA ASN A 51 0.32 4.20 17.68
C ASN A 51 0.76 3.74 19.08
N LYS A 52 1.60 2.71 19.16
CA LYS A 52 2.03 2.08 20.42
C LYS A 52 3.52 2.27 20.69
N THR A 53 4.25 2.80 19.71
CA THR A 53 5.71 2.90 19.72
C THR A 53 6.16 4.32 19.40
N LYS A 54 7.43 4.64 19.68
CA LYS A 54 8.00 5.96 19.38
C LYS A 54 8.07 6.20 17.86
N GLN A 55 8.41 5.15 17.13
CA GLN A 55 8.62 5.17 15.69
C GLN A 55 8.53 3.74 15.17
N VAL A 56 7.95 3.58 13.98
CA VAL A 56 8.01 2.33 13.23
C VAL A 56 8.97 2.49 12.06
N ILE A 57 9.90 1.55 11.92
CA ILE A 57 10.72 1.35 10.73
C ILE A 57 10.18 0.09 10.05
N ALA A 58 9.66 0.24 8.83
CA ALA A 58 9.17 -0.88 8.04
C ALA A 58 10.10 -1.09 6.84
N ASN A 59 10.48 -2.34 6.61
CA ASN A 59 11.32 -2.74 5.49
C ASN A 59 10.76 -4.00 4.82
N ASP A 60 10.91 -4.06 3.50
CA ASP A 60 10.63 -5.24 2.70
C ASP A 60 11.42 -5.16 1.40
N TRP A 61 11.63 -6.30 0.74
CA TRP A 61 12.31 -6.34 -0.56
C TRP A 61 11.41 -5.85 -1.69
N GLU A 62 10.11 -6.12 -1.58
CA GLU A 62 9.16 -5.86 -2.66
C GLU A 62 8.64 -4.42 -2.66
N TYR A 63 8.74 -3.72 -3.79
CA TYR A 63 8.36 -2.31 -3.87
C TYR A 63 6.88 -2.04 -3.57
N TYR A 64 5.97 -2.98 -3.90
CA TYR A 64 4.55 -2.82 -3.56
C TYR A 64 4.36 -2.78 -2.02
N SER A 65 5.17 -3.51 -1.26
CA SER A 65 5.16 -3.48 0.20
C SER A 65 5.57 -2.08 0.68
N PHE A 66 6.63 -1.51 0.11
CA PHE A 66 7.03 -0.13 0.42
C PHE A 66 5.88 0.87 0.16
N VAL A 67 5.23 0.81 -1.01
CA VAL A 67 4.07 1.68 -1.35
C VAL A 67 2.95 1.56 -0.32
N LEU A 68 2.57 0.33 0.06
CA LEU A 68 1.55 0.09 1.07
C LEU A 68 1.96 0.64 2.43
N ASN A 69 3.19 0.40 2.88
CA ASN A 69 3.69 0.87 4.18
C ASN A 69 3.84 2.40 4.22
N GLN A 70 4.21 3.06 3.12
CA GLN A 70 4.18 4.52 3.00
C GLN A 70 2.76 5.06 3.25
N ASN A 71 1.73 4.44 2.68
CA ASN A 71 0.35 4.86 2.91
C ASN A 71 -0.14 4.54 4.34
N TYR A 72 0.04 3.32 4.84
CA TYR A 72 -0.57 2.93 6.10
C TYR A 72 0.21 3.34 7.35
N ILE A 73 1.54 3.40 7.25
CA ILE A 73 2.44 3.71 8.36
C ILE A 73 2.98 5.14 8.21
N GLY A 74 3.48 5.50 7.03
CA GLY A 74 4.06 6.83 6.78
C GLY A 74 3.05 7.99 6.72
N ASN A 75 1.87 7.79 6.12
CA ASN A 75 0.86 8.85 6.05
C ASN A 75 0.06 8.94 7.36
N HIS A 76 -0.23 10.17 7.77
CA HIS A 76 -0.97 10.50 8.99
C HIS A 76 -2.11 11.50 8.78
N ALA A 77 -2.23 12.07 7.58
CA ALA A 77 -3.19 13.12 7.27
C ALA A 77 -4.39 12.56 6.51
N GLU A 78 -5.56 13.14 6.77
CA GLU A 78 -6.72 13.02 5.88
C GLU A 78 -6.57 13.97 4.70
N PHE A 79 -7.01 13.54 3.51
CA PHE A 79 -6.91 14.31 2.28
C PHE A 79 -8.29 14.85 1.89
N ALA A 80 -8.50 16.17 2.02
CA ALA A 80 -9.80 16.80 1.75
C ALA A 80 -10.27 16.65 0.28
N ASP A 81 -9.34 16.68 -0.68
CA ASP A 81 -9.64 16.73 -2.11
C ASP A 81 -9.33 15.44 -2.86
N VAL A 82 -9.21 14.29 -2.17
CA VAL A 82 -8.84 13.04 -2.85
C VAL A 82 -9.96 12.51 -3.75
N HIS A 83 -11.22 12.87 -3.45
CA HIS A 83 -12.39 12.35 -4.17
C HIS A 83 -12.38 12.75 -5.65
N CYS A 84 -12.10 14.02 -5.97
CA CYS A 84 -12.04 14.47 -7.37
C CYS A 84 -10.90 13.80 -8.15
N LEU A 85 -9.81 13.44 -7.47
CA LEU A 85 -8.71 12.68 -8.08
C LEU A 85 -9.18 11.26 -8.45
N PHE A 86 -9.92 10.59 -7.55
CA PHE A 86 -10.49 9.27 -7.84
C PHE A 86 -11.49 9.31 -9.00
N GLU A 87 -12.41 10.29 -9.02
CA GLU A 87 -13.36 10.48 -10.13
C GLU A 87 -12.62 10.68 -11.46
N GLU A 88 -11.58 11.51 -11.48
CA GLU A 88 -10.79 11.75 -12.69
C GLU A 88 -10.05 10.49 -13.15
N LEU A 89 -9.54 9.67 -12.23
CA LEU A 89 -8.86 8.40 -12.53
C LEU A 89 -9.83 7.33 -13.05
N GLN A 90 -11.06 7.26 -12.49
CA GLN A 90 -12.08 6.29 -12.90
C GLN A 90 -12.71 6.63 -14.25
N SER A 91 -12.83 7.91 -14.60
CA SER A 91 -13.39 8.34 -15.89
C SER A 91 -12.53 7.91 -17.09
N ASP A 92 -13.10 7.19 -18.05
CA ASP A 92 -12.44 6.86 -19.33
C ASP A 92 -12.24 8.07 -20.25
N THR A 93 -13.03 9.12 -20.06
CA THR A 93 -12.86 10.38 -20.81
C THR A 93 -11.62 11.12 -20.33
N SER A 94 -11.45 11.22 -19.00
CA SER A 94 -10.29 11.91 -18.42
C SER A 94 -9.06 11.04 -18.31
N THR A 95 -9.24 9.72 -18.17
CA THR A 95 -8.17 8.70 -18.06
C THR A 95 -8.46 7.55 -19.04
N PRO A 96 -8.22 7.78 -20.34
CA PRO A 96 -8.41 6.75 -21.36
C PRO A 96 -7.54 5.53 -21.09
N ILE A 97 -8.07 4.34 -21.36
CA ILE A 97 -7.35 3.06 -21.18
C ILE A 97 -6.07 3.01 -22.01
N ILE A 98 -5.04 2.34 -21.49
CA ILE A 98 -3.74 2.19 -22.15
C ILE A 98 -3.29 0.75 -22.01
N GLU A 99 -2.98 0.10 -23.12
CA GLU A 99 -2.41 -1.25 -23.14
C GLU A 99 -0.93 -1.22 -22.74
N GLY A 100 -0.65 -1.33 -21.45
CA GLY A 100 0.70 -1.30 -20.88
C GLY A 100 1.17 -2.67 -20.40
N LYS A 101 2.00 -2.66 -19.34
CA LYS A 101 2.64 -3.88 -18.83
C LYS A 101 1.66 -4.82 -18.13
N ILE A 102 0.65 -4.26 -17.45
CA ILE A 102 -0.37 -5.08 -16.77
C ILE A 102 -1.23 -5.77 -17.81
N TYR A 103 -1.69 -5.03 -18.82
CA TYR A 103 -2.37 -5.60 -19.98
C TYR A 103 -1.53 -6.71 -20.64
N GLN A 104 -0.28 -6.39 -20.99
CA GLN A 104 0.59 -7.28 -21.75
C GLN A 104 0.95 -8.59 -21.03
N HIS A 105 1.08 -8.59 -19.70
CA HIS A 105 1.64 -9.73 -18.96
C HIS A 105 0.68 -10.41 -17.98
N TYR A 106 -0.46 -9.79 -17.67
CA TYR A 106 -1.41 -10.27 -16.67
C TYR A 106 -2.85 -10.45 -17.20
N CYS A 107 -3.07 -10.16 -18.49
CA CYS A 107 -4.33 -10.39 -19.19
C CYS A 107 -4.17 -11.43 -20.30
N LEU A 108 -5.29 -11.90 -20.86
CA LEU A 108 -5.31 -12.94 -21.89
C LEU A 108 -4.96 -12.40 -23.28
N GLY A 109 -5.31 -11.12 -23.58
CA GLY A 109 -5.29 -10.52 -24.92
C GLY A 109 -3.93 -10.42 -25.63
N THR A 110 -2.82 -10.80 -25.00
CA THR A 110 -1.46 -10.50 -25.50
C THR A 110 -0.46 -11.64 -25.31
N HIS A 111 -0.87 -12.91 -25.45
CA HIS A 111 0.00 -14.12 -25.44
C HIS A 111 0.16 -14.88 -24.10
N GLY A 112 -0.71 -14.66 -23.10
CA GLY A 112 -0.59 -15.31 -21.77
C GLY A 112 -1.64 -16.41 -21.49
N THR A 113 -1.29 -17.39 -20.65
CA THR A 113 -2.25 -18.32 -20.01
C THR A 113 -2.78 -17.79 -18.68
N ARG A 114 -2.32 -16.62 -18.23
CA ARG A 114 -2.63 -16.02 -16.93
C ARG A 114 -3.83 -15.10 -17.06
N GLN A 115 -4.81 -15.28 -16.16
CA GLN A 115 -6.07 -14.53 -16.13
C GLN A 115 -6.24 -13.86 -14.77
N TYR A 116 -5.33 -12.92 -14.45
CA TYR A 116 -5.46 -12.15 -13.20
C TYR A 116 -6.45 -10.98 -13.37
N PHE A 117 -6.46 -10.35 -14.54
CA PHE A 117 -7.37 -9.27 -14.88
C PHE A 117 -8.06 -9.51 -16.21
N SER A 118 -9.23 -8.88 -16.41
CA SER A 118 -9.80 -8.72 -17.74
C SER A 118 -8.95 -7.76 -18.56
N ASP A 119 -9.00 -7.87 -19.88
CA ASP A 119 -8.31 -6.98 -20.82
C ASP A 119 -8.61 -5.50 -20.52
N TYR A 120 -9.88 -5.14 -20.29
CA TYR A 120 -10.27 -3.79 -19.89
C TYR A 120 -9.63 -3.37 -18.55
N ASN A 121 -9.71 -4.21 -17.51
CA ASN A 121 -9.17 -3.86 -16.19
C ASN A 121 -7.64 -3.71 -16.23
N GLY A 122 -6.94 -4.58 -16.96
CA GLY A 122 -5.49 -4.46 -17.12
C GLY A 122 -5.07 -3.16 -17.80
N ALA A 123 -5.75 -2.80 -18.89
CA ALA A 123 -5.52 -1.54 -19.59
C ALA A 123 -5.91 -0.31 -18.75
N LYS A 124 -6.96 -0.43 -17.92
CA LYS A 124 -7.38 0.62 -16.99
C LYS A 124 -6.36 0.84 -15.87
N ILE A 125 -5.86 -0.23 -15.27
CA ILE A 125 -4.79 -0.18 -14.25
C ILE A 125 -3.54 0.49 -14.83
N ASP A 126 -3.13 0.12 -16.04
CA ASP A 126 -1.99 0.73 -16.72
C ASP A 126 -2.17 2.24 -16.95
N ALA A 127 -3.37 2.67 -17.36
CA ALA A 127 -3.69 4.09 -17.54
C ALA A 127 -3.66 4.87 -16.22
N ILE A 128 -4.32 4.35 -15.17
CA ILE A 128 -4.37 4.97 -13.84
C ILE A 128 -2.96 5.11 -13.26
N ARG A 129 -2.16 4.04 -13.29
CA ARG A 129 -0.80 4.04 -12.77
C ARG A 129 0.08 5.09 -13.47
N GLN A 130 -0.05 5.22 -14.80
CA GLN A 130 0.69 6.23 -15.57
C GLN A 130 0.23 7.65 -15.26
N LYS A 131 -1.07 7.85 -15.07
CA LYS A 131 -1.63 9.17 -14.74
C LYS A 131 -1.24 9.65 -13.35
N ILE A 132 -1.24 8.74 -12.36
CA ILE A 132 -0.75 9.03 -11.00
C ILE A 132 0.73 9.46 -11.05
N GLU A 133 1.57 8.73 -11.80
CA GLU A 133 2.99 9.09 -12.00
C GLU A 133 3.15 10.47 -12.66
N LEU A 134 2.34 10.76 -13.69
CA LEU A 134 2.36 12.06 -14.38
C LEU A 134 2.02 13.21 -13.44
N TRP A 135 0.94 13.08 -12.66
CA TRP A 135 0.53 14.10 -11.70
C TRP A 135 1.61 14.37 -10.65
N TYR A 136 2.26 13.32 -10.15
CA TYR A 136 3.33 13.47 -9.18
C TYR A 136 4.55 14.19 -9.77
N ARG A 137 5.00 13.79 -10.97
CA ARG A 137 6.12 14.46 -11.66
C ARG A 137 5.85 15.92 -12.00
N GLN A 138 4.60 16.29 -12.24
CA GLN A 138 4.17 17.65 -12.52
C GLN A 138 3.92 18.49 -11.24
N GLY A 139 4.03 17.88 -10.05
CA GLY A 139 3.73 18.54 -8.79
C GLY A 139 2.24 18.82 -8.56
N LYS A 140 1.33 18.18 -9.31
CA LYS A 140 -0.13 18.29 -9.11
C LYS A 140 -0.58 17.62 -7.81
N ILE A 141 0.13 16.58 -7.38
CA ILE A 141 -0.12 15.85 -6.13
C ILE A 141 1.17 15.75 -5.30
N THR A 142 1.01 15.68 -3.98
CA THR A 142 2.11 15.48 -3.05
C THR A 142 2.54 14.01 -3.00
N GLU A 143 3.70 13.72 -2.42
CA GLU A 143 4.17 12.34 -2.21
C GLU A 143 3.19 11.51 -1.36
N ALA A 144 2.61 12.12 -0.33
CA ALA A 144 1.62 11.47 0.53
C ALA A 144 0.38 11.03 -0.28
N ILE A 145 -0.13 11.90 -1.17
CA ILE A 145 -1.26 11.57 -2.06
C ILE A 145 -0.84 10.54 -3.11
N TYR A 146 0.38 10.62 -3.64
CA TYR A 146 0.90 9.66 -4.61
C TYR A 146 0.90 8.23 -4.05
N TYR A 147 1.47 8.01 -2.86
CA TYR A 147 1.44 6.69 -2.22
C TYR A 147 0.03 6.28 -1.78
N HIS A 148 -0.83 7.23 -1.42
CA HIS A 148 -2.22 6.95 -1.12
C HIS A 148 -2.96 6.38 -2.34
N LEU A 149 -2.89 7.05 -3.49
CA LEU A 149 -3.55 6.61 -4.72
C LEU A 149 -2.99 5.28 -5.24
N LEU A 150 -1.67 5.08 -5.18
CA LEU A 150 -1.07 3.80 -5.56
C LEU A 150 -1.45 2.67 -4.61
N ALA A 151 -1.48 2.93 -3.30
CA ALA A 151 -1.93 1.95 -2.32
C ALA A 151 -3.39 1.57 -2.56
N SER A 152 -4.27 2.53 -2.84
CA SER A 152 -5.68 2.26 -3.19
C SER A 152 -5.81 1.41 -4.46
N LEU A 153 -4.95 1.62 -5.47
CA LEU A 153 -4.93 0.82 -6.69
C LEU A 153 -4.52 -0.63 -6.42
N LEU A 154 -3.61 -0.83 -5.46
CA LEU A 154 -3.12 -2.16 -5.05
C LEU A 154 -4.10 -2.87 -4.11
N ASP A 155 -4.69 -2.17 -3.14
CA ASP A 155 -5.33 -2.78 -1.96
C ASP A 155 -6.67 -3.43 -2.29
N ASP A 156 -7.48 -2.77 -3.11
CA ASP A 156 -8.87 -3.14 -3.35
C ASP A 156 -9.28 -3.16 -4.83
N GLY A 157 -8.45 -2.69 -5.76
CA GLY A 157 -8.89 -2.54 -7.15
C GLY A 157 -10.18 -1.72 -7.28
N HIS A 158 -10.47 -0.79 -6.34
CA HIS A 158 -11.64 0.09 -6.34
C HIS A 158 -11.57 1.20 -7.42
N PHE A 159 -10.99 0.86 -8.56
CA PHE A 159 -11.00 1.63 -9.78
C PHE A 159 -11.79 0.91 -10.84
#